data_AF-A0A2P1QQC5-F1
#
_entry.id   AF-A0A2P1QQC5-F1
#
_cell.length_a   1.000
_cell.length_b   1.000
_cell.length_c   1.000
_cell.angle_alpha   90.00
_cell.angle_beta   90.00
_cell.angle_gamma   90.00
#
_symmetry.space_group_name_H-M   'P 1'
#
loop_
_entity.id
_entity.type
_entity.pdbx_description
1 polymer ?
#
loop_
_entity_poly.entity_id
_entity_poly.type
_entity_poly.pdbx_seq_one_letter_code
_entity_poly.pdbx_strand_id
1 'polypeptide(L)'
;MLLVPTYIADSSIGGLGLFAGRDIQKGELIWKYHPKTVWVLTDQELNSLPISVQEMFRTYSYQTAGKWFYCSDNSKFMNHSDDPNTKEDFTSDQTNPMGQDSATRLILKGEELTCNYKLFDDNWKIKLGLIS
;
A
#
# COMPACT_ATOMS: atom_id res chain seq x y z
N MET A 1 6.99 0.31 6.13
CA MET A 1 8.21 -0.26 5.57
C MET A 1 8.07 -1.77 5.40
N LEU A 2 8.46 -2.29 4.25
CA LEU A 2 8.56 -3.71 3.95
C LEU A 2 9.63 -4.36 4.83
N LEU A 3 9.28 -5.52 5.39
CA LEU A 3 10.11 -6.32 6.30
C LEU A 3 10.70 -7.56 5.60
N VAL A 4 10.22 -7.87 4.40
CA VAL A 4 10.63 -9.01 3.60
C VAL A 4 11.23 -8.55 2.27
N PRO A 5 12.15 -9.31 1.67
CA PRO A 5 12.65 -9.01 0.33
C PRO A 5 11.51 -8.99 -0.69
N THR A 6 11.48 -7.94 -1.52
CA THR A 6 10.49 -7.77 -2.59
C THR A 6 11.16 -7.16 -3.81
N TYR A 7 10.49 -7.25 -4.95
CA TYR A 7 10.87 -6.55 -6.16
C TYR A 7 9.63 -6.06 -6.91
N ILE A 8 9.83 -5.14 -7.84
CA ILE A 8 8.77 -4.60 -8.70
C ILE A 8 8.91 -5.23 -10.08
N ALA A 9 7.78 -5.63 -10.67
CA ALA A 9 7.70 -6.12 -12.05
C ALA A 9 6.34 -5.76 -12.65
N ASP A 10 6.13 -6.09 -13.92
CA ASP A 10 4.83 -5.92 -14.58
C ASP A 10 3.78 -6.82 -13.92
N SER A 11 2.63 -6.23 -13.57
CA SER A 11 1.51 -6.91 -12.95
C SER A 11 0.52 -7.41 -14.00
N SER A 12 -0.04 -8.60 -13.76
CA SER A 12 -1.18 -9.10 -14.54
C SER A 12 -2.51 -8.41 -14.17
N ILE A 13 -2.57 -7.75 -13.01
CA ILE A 13 -3.73 -6.99 -12.54
C ILE A 13 -3.75 -5.61 -13.21
N GLY A 14 -2.61 -4.91 -13.20
CA GLY A 14 -2.45 -3.66 -13.91
C GLY A 14 -1.15 -2.93 -13.59
N GLY A 15 -0.49 -2.39 -14.63
CA GLY A 15 0.73 -1.59 -14.48
C GLY A 15 1.86 -2.36 -13.79
N LEU A 16 2.41 -1.78 -12.72
CA LEU A 16 3.45 -2.39 -11.92
C LEU A 16 2.86 -3.05 -10.67
N GLY A 17 3.44 -4.18 -10.26
CA GLY A 17 3.07 -4.91 -9.05
C GLY A 17 4.25 -5.08 -8.11
N LEU A 18 3.95 -5.44 -6.86
CA LEU A 18 4.94 -5.80 -5.85
C LEU A 18 5.01 -7.32 -5.72
N PHE A 19 6.19 -7.90 -5.83
CA PHE A 19 6.37 -9.36 -5.85
C PHE A 19 7.27 -9.83 -4.70
N ALA A 20 6.95 -11.00 -4.16
CA ALA A 20 7.70 -11.64 -3.09
C ALA A 20 9.10 -12.07 -3.57
N GLY A 21 10.17 -11.62 -2.90
CA GLY A 21 11.55 -12.00 -3.23
C GLY A 21 11.97 -13.39 -2.72
N ARG A 22 11.16 -13.98 -1.85
CA ARG A 22 11.29 -15.33 -1.28
C ARG A 22 9.92 -15.87 -0.89
N ASP A 23 9.86 -17.12 -0.47
CA ASP A 23 8.68 -17.66 0.19
C ASP A 23 8.43 -16.93 1.52
N ILE A 24 7.17 -16.59 1.80
CA ILE A 24 6.70 -15.88 2.99
C ILE A 24 5.65 -16.77 3.66
N GLN A 25 5.87 -17.08 4.94
CA GLN A 25 5.00 -18.01 5.67
C GLN A 25 3.68 -17.35 6.06
N LYS A 26 2.62 -18.16 6.22
CA LYS A 26 1.35 -17.66 6.75
C LYS A 26 1.55 -16.97 8.11
N GLY A 27 0.99 -15.77 8.25
CA GLY A 27 1.09 -14.94 9.45
C GLY A 27 2.41 -14.17 9.59
N GLU A 28 3.36 -14.35 8.68
CA GLU A 28 4.60 -13.58 8.68
C GLU A 28 4.32 -12.10 8.36
N LEU A 29 4.99 -11.19 9.07
CA LEU A 29 4.87 -9.76 8.83
C LEU A 29 5.57 -9.37 7.53
N ILE A 30 4.83 -8.70 6.65
CA ILE A 30 5.28 -8.25 5.34
C ILE A 30 5.64 -6.77 5.38
N TRP A 31 4.81 -5.97 6.03
CA TRP A 31 4.97 -4.52 6.11
C TRP A 31 4.61 -4.03 7.50
N LYS A 32 5.25 -2.96 7.96
CA LYS A 32 4.92 -2.29 9.21
C LYS A 32 5.11 -0.80 9.09
N TYR A 33 4.18 0.00 9.62
CA TYR A 33 4.33 1.44 9.63
C TYR A 33 5.65 1.87 10.28
N HIS A 34 6.25 2.88 9.69
CA HIS A 34 7.35 3.59 10.31
C HIS A 34 7.31 5.05 9.85
N PRO A 35 7.31 6.04 10.78
CA PRO A 35 7.08 7.44 10.46
C PRO A 35 8.16 8.05 9.55
N LYS A 36 9.36 7.45 9.51
CA LYS A 36 10.41 7.86 8.55
C LYS A 36 10.26 7.30 7.14
N THR A 37 9.32 6.38 6.93
CA THR A 37 9.10 5.69 5.63
C THR A 37 7.74 5.97 5.02
N VAL A 38 6.88 6.67 5.76
CA VAL A 38 5.55 7.07 5.33
C VAL A 38 5.45 8.58 5.47
N TRP A 39 5.18 9.25 4.36
CA TRP A 39 4.87 10.66 4.37
C TRP A 39 3.37 10.84 4.50
N VAL A 40 2.95 11.67 5.45
CA VAL A 40 1.54 11.92 5.73
C VAL A 40 1.27 13.39 5.45
N LEU A 41 0.38 13.67 4.49
CA LEU A 41 0.04 15.03 4.07
C LEU A 41 -1.47 15.24 4.15
N THR A 42 -1.88 16.44 4.54
CA THR A 42 -3.23 16.95 4.31
C THR A 42 -3.42 17.31 2.83
N ASP A 43 -4.68 17.48 2.38
CA ASP A 43 -4.96 18.00 1.04
C ASP A 43 -4.34 19.38 0.80
N GLN A 44 -4.33 20.25 1.81
CA GLN A 44 -3.71 21.57 1.70
C GLN A 44 -2.20 21.48 1.47
N GLU A 45 -1.50 20.64 2.24
CA GLU A 45 -0.06 20.44 2.08
C GLU A 45 0.25 19.82 0.72
N LEU A 46 -0.51 18.80 0.30
CA LEU A 46 -0.34 18.18 -1.02
C LEU A 46 -0.54 19.19 -2.15
N ASN A 47 -1.62 19.97 -2.12
CA ASN A 47 -1.93 20.96 -3.15
C ASN A 47 -0.95 22.14 -3.20
N SER A 48 -0.10 22.31 -2.17
CA SER A 48 0.98 23.30 -2.16
C SER A 48 2.26 22.85 -2.89
N LEU A 49 2.37 21.55 -3.20
CA LEU A 49 3.53 20.98 -3.90
C LEU A 49 3.46 21.22 -5.42
N PRO A 50 4.57 21.09 -6.16
CA PRO A 50 4.54 21.13 -7.62
C PRO A 50 3.57 20.08 -8.22
N ILE A 51 2.91 20.42 -9.33
CA ILE A 51 1.87 19.58 -9.96
C ILE A 51 2.35 18.14 -10.19
N SER A 52 3.57 17.93 -10.69
CA SER A 52 4.13 16.59 -10.91
C SER A 52 4.26 15.76 -9.63
N VAL A 53 4.49 16.40 -8.49
CA VAL A 53 4.53 15.73 -7.19
C VAL A 53 3.11 15.42 -6.72
N GLN A 54 2.16 16.32 -6.96
CA GLN A 54 0.75 16.07 -6.65
C GLN A 54 0.23 14.84 -7.39
N GLU A 55 0.50 14.74 -8.69
CA GLU A 55 0.11 13.59 -9.51
C GLU A 55 0.70 12.28 -8.96
N MET A 56 2.01 12.27 -8.66
CA MET A 56 2.68 11.11 -8.05
C MET A 56 2.01 10.69 -6.74
N PHE A 57 1.72 11.63 -5.84
CA PHE A 57 1.08 11.32 -4.56
C PHE A 57 -0.34 10.78 -4.77
N ARG A 58 -1.12 11.36 -5.68
CA ARG A 58 -2.48 10.89 -5.98
C ARG A 58 -2.51 9.49 -6.58
N THR A 59 -1.48 9.11 -7.35
CA THR A 59 -1.32 7.75 -7.87
C THR A 59 -0.92 6.75 -6.78
N TYR A 60 0.13 7.06 -6.03
CA TYR A 60 0.84 6.08 -5.19
C TYR A 60 0.53 6.12 -3.70
N SER A 61 -0.24 7.11 -3.24
CA SER A 61 -0.74 7.17 -1.86
C SER A 61 -2.16 6.66 -1.80
N TYR A 62 -2.59 6.17 -0.66
CA TYR A 62 -4.02 6.05 -0.37
C TYR A 62 -4.47 7.21 0.51
N GLN A 63 -5.76 7.53 0.48
CA GLN A 63 -6.34 8.56 1.33
C GLN A 63 -7.18 7.92 2.41
N THR A 64 -7.03 8.35 3.66
CA THR A 64 -7.96 7.96 4.73
C THR A 64 -8.10 9.09 5.72
N ALA A 65 -9.33 9.34 6.19
CA ALA A 65 -9.62 10.37 7.18
C ALA A 65 -9.05 11.75 6.81
N GLY A 66 -9.13 12.12 5.52
CA GLY A 66 -8.67 13.42 5.01
C GLY A 66 -7.15 13.59 4.91
N LYS A 67 -6.37 12.50 5.03
CA LYS A 67 -4.91 12.52 4.89
C LYS A 67 -4.43 11.54 3.83
N TRP A 68 -3.36 11.91 3.13
CA TRP A 68 -2.66 11.11 2.15
C TRP A 68 -1.48 10.41 2.80
N PHE A 69 -1.40 9.09 2.61
CA PHE A 69 -0.33 8.26 3.15
C PHE A 69 0.52 7.71 2.02
N TYR A 70 1.71 8.30 1.85
CA TYR A 70 2.67 7.91 0.82
C TYR A 70 3.76 7.01 1.41
N CYS A 71 3.71 5.73 1.08
CA CYS A 71 4.77 4.78 1.42
C CYS A 71 5.97 4.99 0.50
N SER A 72 7.11 5.38 1.07
CA SER A 72 8.32 5.68 0.28
C SER A 72 8.97 4.43 -0.31
N ASP A 73 8.77 3.27 0.31
CA ASP A 73 9.27 1.98 -0.17
C ASP A 73 8.38 1.38 -1.27
N ASN A 74 8.63 0.12 -1.65
CA ASN A 74 7.91 -0.52 -2.75
C ASN A 74 6.47 -0.92 -2.40
N SER A 75 5.99 -0.73 -1.15
CA SER A 75 4.62 -1.14 -0.79
C SER A 75 3.55 -0.33 -1.53
N LYS A 76 3.90 0.85 -2.04
CA LYS A 76 3.04 1.67 -2.91
C LYS A 76 2.66 1.00 -4.25
N PHE A 77 3.33 -0.09 -4.63
CA PHE A 77 3.03 -0.89 -5.84
C PHE A 77 2.19 -2.13 -5.55
N MET A 78 1.70 -2.31 -4.32
CA MET A 78 0.83 -3.43 -3.98
C MET A 78 -0.55 -3.18 -4.61
N ASN A 79 -0.98 -4.09 -5.50
CA ASN A 79 -2.25 -3.95 -6.22
C ASN A 79 -3.44 -4.43 -5.38
N HIS A 80 -4.64 -4.02 -5.80
CA HIS A 80 -5.88 -4.46 -5.18
C HIS A 80 -6.24 -5.92 -5.53
N SER A 81 -6.72 -6.67 -4.55
CA SER A 81 -7.51 -7.89 -4.73
C SER A 81 -8.67 -7.92 -3.74
N ASP A 82 -9.79 -8.51 -4.14
CA ASP A 82 -10.92 -8.82 -3.24
C ASP A 82 -10.65 -10.06 -2.36
N ASP A 83 -9.70 -10.90 -2.77
CA ASP A 83 -9.15 -12.01 -1.98
C ASP A 83 -7.62 -11.82 -1.86
N PRO A 84 -7.16 -10.87 -1.02
CA PRO A 84 -5.75 -10.54 -0.92
C PRO A 84 -4.95 -11.62 -0.20
N ASN A 85 -3.68 -11.79 -0.61
CA ASN A 85 -2.73 -12.63 0.12
C ASN A 85 -2.06 -11.92 1.31
N THR A 86 -2.32 -10.63 1.51
CA THR A 86 -1.98 -9.87 2.72
C THR A 86 -3.22 -9.51 3.52
N LYS A 87 -3.05 -9.33 4.83
CA LYS A 87 -4.07 -8.84 5.75
C LYS A 87 -3.53 -7.62 6.48
N GLU A 88 -4.29 -6.54 6.44
CA GLU A 88 -4.07 -5.31 7.17
C GLU A 88 -4.51 -5.47 8.62
N ASP A 89 -3.57 -5.35 9.56
CA ASP A 89 -3.80 -5.33 11.00
C ASP A 89 -3.75 -3.88 11.49
N PHE A 90 -4.88 -3.17 11.37
CA PHE A 90 -5.04 -1.80 11.84
C PHE A 90 -4.86 -1.70 13.36
N THR A 91 -4.43 -0.54 13.83
CA THR A 91 -4.28 -0.23 15.26
C THR A 91 -4.90 1.12 15.60
N SER A 92 -5.38 1.26 16.83
CA SER A 92 -5.83 2.53 17.40
C SER A 92 -4.70 3.39 17.97
N ASP A 93 -3.46 2.87 17.95
CA ASP A 93 -2.27 3.59 18.37
C ASP A 93 -1.92 4.72 17.39
N GLN A 94 -2.06 5.96 17.84
CA GLN A 94 -1.78 7.15 17.02
C GLN A 94 -0.30 7.27 16.61
N THR A 95 0.61 6.58 17.31
CA THR A 95 2.03 6.51 16.92
C THR A 95 2.27 5.51 15.79
N ASN A 96 1.28 4.68 15.49
CA ASN A 96 1.24 3.71 14.41
C ASN A 96 -0.08 3.79 13.61
N PRO A 97 -0.39 4.93 12.96
CA PRO A 97 -1.69 5.15 12.33
C PRO A 97 -2.06 4.19 11.18
N MET A 98 -1.10 3.38 10.69
CA MET A 98 -1.33 2.45 9.58
C MET A 98 -1.19 0.97 9.99
N GLY A 99 -0.77 0.67 11.22
CA GLY A 99 -0.61 -0.72 11.66
C GLY A 99 0.51 -1.48 10.95
N GLN A 100 0.19 -2.70 10.56
CA GLN A 100 1.11 -3.64 9.93
C GLN A 100 0.33 -4.63 9.06
N ASP A 101 1.03 -5.27 8.12
CA ASP A 101 0.43 -6.27 7.23
C ASP A 101 1.09 -7.63 7.44
N SER A 102 0.27 -8.69 7.44
CA SER A 102 0.72 -10.07 7.55
C SER A 102 0.23 -10.94 6.40
N ALA A 103 0.94 -12.02 6.08
CA ALA A 103 0.53 -12.97 5.05
C ALA A 103 -0.71 -13.78 5.48
N THR A 104 -1.75 -13.88 4.65
CA THR A 104 -2.96 -14.69 4.97
C THR A 104 -2.77 -16.19 4.74
N ARG A 105 -1.78 -16.54 3.92
CA ARG A 105 -1.39 -17.90 3.54
C ARG A 105 0.12 -17.95 3.25
N LEU A 106 0.63 -19.12 2.91
CA LEU A 106 1.95 -19.22 2.28
C LEU A 106 1.92 -18.44 0.95
N ILE A 107 2.88 -17.56 0.74
CA ILE A 107 3.11 -16.81 -0.50
C ILE A 107 4.46 -17.26 -1.04
N LEU A 108 4.49 -17.86 -2.22
CA LEU A 108 5.72 -18.34 -2.83
C LEU A 108 6.54 -17.18 -3.41
N LYS A 109 7.85 -17.39 -3.51
CA LYS A 109 8.73 -16.49 -4.25
C LYS A 109 8.17 -16.20 -5.64
N GLY A 110 8.08 -14.93 -5.97
CA GLY A 110 7.58 -14.43 -7.25
C GLY A 110 6.06 -14.35 -7.37
N GLU A 111 5.29 -14.70 -6.34
CA GLU A 111 3.88 -14.32 -6.28
C GLU A 111 3.75 -12.80 -6.04
N GLU A 112 2.74 -12.20 -6.68
CA GLU A 112 2.37 -10.80 -6.46
C GLU A 112 1.71 -10.64 -5.09
N LEU A 113 2.16 -9.66 -4.32
CA LEU A 113 1.55 -9.24 -3.07
C LEU A 113 0.39 -8.30 -3.39
N THR A 114 -0.78 -8.58 -2.84
CA THR A 114 -2.01 -7.81 -3.08
C THR A 114 -2.73 -7.51 -1.79
N CYS A 115 -3.34 -6.35 -1.69
CA CYS A 115 -4.09 -5.86 -0.52
C CYS A 115 -5.53 -5.47 -0.89
N ASN A 116 -6.38 -5.18 0.10
CA ASN A 116 -7.77 -4.78 -0.19
C ASN A 116 -7.99 -3.28 0.05
N TYR A 117 -7.86 -2.49 -1.02
CA TYR A 117 -8.07 -1.04 -1.00
C TYR A 117 -9.41 -0.61 -0.38
N LYS A 118 -10.46 -1.42 -0.53
CA LYS A 118 -11.80 -1.12 0.00
C LYS A 118 -11.83 -1.00 1.52
N LEU A 119 -10.81 -1.53 2.21
CA LEU A 119 -10.72 -1.50 3.68
C LEU A 119 -10.11 -0.21 4.22
N PHE A 120 -9.32 0.52 3.43
CA PHE A 120 -8.53 1.63 3.96
C PHE A 120 -8.42 2.87 3.07
N ASP A 121 -8.66 2.78 1.76
CA ASP A 121 -8.51 3.92 0.86
C ASP A 121 -9.88 4.54 0.56
N ASP A 122 -10.15 5.74 1.06
CA ASP A 122 -11.36 6.50 0.78
C ASP A 122 -11.57 6.71 -0.75
N ASN A 123 -10.49 6.68 -1.53
CA ASN A 123 -10.51 6.84 -2.99
C ASN A 123 -10.49 5.52 -3.77
N TRP A 124 -10.72 4.37 -3.11
CA TRP A 124 -10.63 3.05 -3.76
C TRP A 124 -11.46 2.95 -5.04
N LYS A 125 -12.65 3.58 -5.10
CA LYS A 125 -13.51 3.56 -6.30
C LYS A 125 -12.87 4.23 -7.51
N ILE A 126 -12.19 5.35 -7.28
CA ILE A 126 -11.47 6.08 -8.33
C ILE A 126 -10.30 5.20 -8.81
N LYS A 127 -9.54 4.62 -7.87
CA LYS A 127 -8.40 3.75 -8.19
C LYS A 127 -8.78 2.50 -8.97
N LEU A 128 -9.96 1.93 -8.70
CA LEU A 128 -10.49 0.78 -9.44
C LEU A 128 -11.27 1.19 -10.70
N GLY A 129 -11.26 2.47 -11.09
CA GLY A 129 -11.93 2.95 -12.30
C GLY A 129 -13.46 2.86 -12.27
N LEU A 130 -14.06 2.80 -11.07
CA LEU A 130 -15.51 2.67 -10.89
C LEU A 130 -16.24 4.01 -10.96
N ILE A 131 -15.53 5.12 -10.73
CA ILE A 131 -16.03 6.49 -10.84
C ILE A 131 -14.91 7.41 -11.35
N SER A 132 -15.28 8.51 -12.02
CA SER A 132 -14.38 9.53 -12.58
C SER A 132 -14.47 10.85 -11.84
#